data_AF-A0A6M0BNW7-F1
#
_entry.id   AF-A0A6M0BNW7-F1
#
_cell.length_a   1.000
_cell.length_b   1.000
_cell.length_c   1.000
_cell.angle_alpha   90.00
_cell.angle_beta   90.00
_cell.angle_gamma   90.00
#
_symmetry.space_group_name_H-M   'P 1'
#
loop_
_entity.id
_entity.type
_entity.pdbx_description
1 polymer ?
#
loop_
_entity_poly.entity_id
_entity_poly.type
_entity_poly.pdbx_seq_one_letter_code
_entity_poly.pdbx_strand_id
1 'polypeptide(L)'
;MALEVRTRERFPIDWATTQNNLGNAYSDRIEGEKAQNLEDAIACYQLALEVRTREAFPIDWAMTQNNLGIAYRNRIEGEKAQNLEDAIACYQLALEVRTRESFPRDYLDTNNNLGFAYQDAQNFPEAYKAFDAAIKTVELLRDEIISGSGVEEYKTKLAEKYNRSYRGMVEVCLELNKITEAIEYVERSKTGNLVEEILRRDLKTIFLPDVATKLEEYRDKIAAGQEQIQQGKADNPKALAQRLKELRQHRNYLQDQYLPIGSSFKFEQFKNNL
;
A
#
# COMPACT_ATOMS: atom_id res chain seq x y z
N MET A 1 10.96 -31.34 11.92
CA MET A 1 12.43 -31.19 12.09
C MET A 1 13.00 -29.83 11.65
N ALA A 2 12.20 -28.80 11.29
CA ALA A 2 12.75 -27.48 10.93
C ALA A 2 12.98 -26.53 12.13
N LEU A 3 12.24 -26.72 13.24
CA LEU A 3 12.33 -25.89 14.45
C LEU A 3 13.57 -26.17 15.31
N GLU A 4 14.25 -27.31 15.16
CA GLU A 4 15.44 -27.65 15.93
C GLU A 4 16.75 -27.12 15.35
N VAL A 5 16.77 -26.67 14.08
CA VAL A 5 18.01 -26.22 13.42
C VAL A 5 18.12 -24.69 13.34
N ARG A 6 16.99 -23.97 13.40
CA ARG A 6 16.93 -22.50 13.39
C ARG A 6 16.67 -21.98 14.81
N THR A 7 17.66 -22.06 15.68
CA THR A 7 17.56 -21.47 17.02
C THR A 7 17.87 -19.97 16.96
N ARG A 8 17.25 -19.20 17.87
CA ARG A 8 17.48 -17.74 18.02
C ARG A 8 18.96 -17.38 18.12
N GLU A 9 19.77 -18.25 18.72
CA GLU A 9 21.20 -18.03 18.97
C GLU A 9 22.07 -18.30 17.74
N ARG A 10 21.71 -19.29 16.92
CA ARG A 10 22.55 -19.74 15.80
C ARG A 10 22.17 -19.08 14.48
N PHE A 11 20.87 -18.81 14.29
CA PHE A 11 20.33 -18.20 13.08
C PHE A 11 19.22 -17.20 13.44
N PRO A 12 19.57 -16.06 14.07
CA PRO A 12 18.59 -15.14 14.64
C PRO A 12 17.57 -14.65 13.60
N ILE A 13 18.02 -14.25 12.41
CA ILE A 13 17.12 -13.72 11.37
C ILE A 13 16.22 -14.79 10.76
N ASP A 14 16.71 -16.02 10.56
CA ASP A 14 15.89 -17.14 10.06
C ASP A 14 14.85 -17.57 11.08
N TRP A 15 15.21 -17.56 12.37
CA TRP A 15 14.28 -17.81 13.46
C TRP A 15 13.19 -16.72 13.50
N ALA A 16 13.56 -15.44 13.43
CA ALA A 16 12.60 -14.33 13.41
C ALA A 16 11.67 -14.38 12.20
N THR A 17 12.20 -14.77 11.04
CA THR A 17 11.41 -15.00 9.83
C THR A 17 10.42 -16.16 10.01
N THR A 18 10.86 -17.22 10.68
CA THR A 18 9.99 -18.36 11.02
C THR A 18 8.87 -17.92 11.96
N GLN A 19 9.18 -17.11 12.99
CA GLN A 19 8.17 -16.55 13.89
C GLN A 19 7.16 -15.66 13.16
N ASN A 20 7.62 -14.74 12.30
CA ASN A 20 6.73 -13.91 11.50
C ASN A 20 5.80 -14.74 10.60
N ASN A 21 6.32 -15.79 9.97
CA ASN A 21 5.52 -16.67 9.12
C ASN A 21 4.52 -17.50 9.93
N LEU A 22 4.89 -17.93 11.13
CA LEU A 22 3.99 -18.60 12.06
C LEU A 22 2.86 -17.65 12.50
N GLY A 23 3.19 -16.39 12.79
CA GLY A 23 2.19 -15.36 13.09
C GLY A 23 1.19 -15.15 11.96
N ASN A 24 1.66 -15.11 10.70
CA ASN A 24 0.77 -15.05 9.53
C ASN A 24 -0.14 -16.28 9.47
N ALA A 25 0.41 -17.48 9.67
CA ALA A 25 -0.35 -18.72 9.63
C ALA A 25 -1.45 -18.75 10.71
N TYR A 26 -1.18 -18.25 11.91
CA TYR A 26 -2.17 -18.11 12.96
C TYR A 26 -3.24 -17.06 12.61
N SER A 27 -2.84 -15.89 12.11
CA SER A 27 -3.77 -14.82 11.71
C SER A 27 -4.75 -15.26 10.62
N ASP A 28 -4.31 -16.09 9.67
CA ASP A 28 -5.13 -16.58 8.55
C ASP A 28 -5.95 -17.83 8.90
N ARG A 29 -5.69 -18.46 10.06
CA ARG A 29 -6.29 -19.74 10.43
C ARG A 29 -7.77 -19.58 10.76
N ILE A 30 -8.61 -20.22 9.95
CA ILE A 30 -10.08 -20.28 10.13
C ILE A 30 -10.47 -21.32 11.20
N GLU A 31 -9.72 -22.41 11.32
CA GLU A 31 -9.97 -23.47 12.30
C GLU A 31 -9.43 -23.13 13.70
N GLY A 32 -10.10 -23.62 14.74
CA GLY A 32 -9.78 -23.33 16.14
C GLY A 32 -10.48 -22.07 16.66
N GLU A 33 -10.13 -21.67 17.88
CA GLU A 33 -10.69 -20.46 18.49
C GLU A 33 -10.00 -19.23 17.91
N LYS A 34 -10.75 -18.44 17.13
CA LYS A 34 -10.23 -17.25 16.45
C LYS A 34 -9.54 -16.25 17.38
N ALA A 35 -10.04 -16.11 18.61
CA ALA A 35 -9.44 -15.24 19.62
C ALA A 35 -8.02 -15.72 19.97
N GLN A 36 -7.87 -16.99 20.33
CA GLN A 36 -6.56 -17.58 20.65
C GLN A 36 -5.60 -17.53 19.47
N ASN A 37 -6.07 -17.81 18.24
CA ASN A 37 -5.24 -17.69 17.04
C ASN A 37 -4.66 -16.26 16.89
N LEU A 38 -5.42 -15.22 17.22
CA LEU A 38 -4.94 -13.84 17.16
C LEU A 38 -3.91 -13.53 18.27
N GLU A 39 -4.11 -14.05 19.48
CA GLU A 39 -3.10 -13.91 20.55
C GLU A 39 -1.79 -14.62 20.20
N ASP A 40 -1.87 -15.84 19.65
CA ASP A 40 -0.70 -16.59 19.19
C ASP A 40 0.03 -15.85 18.06
N ALA A 41 -0.72 -15.23 17.14
CA ALA A 41 -0.14 -14.41 16.07
C ALA A 41 0.60 -13.19 16.62
N ILE A 42 -0.02 -12.45 17.56
CA ILE A 42 0.58 -11.29 18.23
C ILE A 42 1.88 -11.70 18.92
N ALA A 43 1.88 -12.79 19.69
CA ALA A 43 3.06 -13.30 20.37
C ALA A 43 4.19 -13.64 19.37
N CYS A 44 3.86 -14.32 18.27
CA CYS A 44 4.83 -14.66 17.23
C CYS A 44 5.46 -13.40 16.59
N TYR A 45 4.65 -12.37 16.29
CA TYR A 45 5.18 -11.12 15.72
C TYR A 45 6.05 -10.37 16.72
N GLN A 46 5.66 -10.29 18.00
CA GLN A 46 6.47 -9.68 19.05
C GLN A 46 7.84 -10.39 19.19
N LEU A 47 7.85 -11.73 19.19
CA LEU A 47 9.09 -12.51 19.20
C LEU A 47 9.98 -12.23 17.98
N ALA A 48 9.38 -12.08 16.79
CA ALA A 48 10.14 -11.71 15.59
C ALA A 48 10.76 -10.30 15.70
N LEU A 49 10.06 -9.34 16.32
CA LEU A 49 10.54 -7.97 16.54
C LEU A 49 11.68 -7.87 17.57
N GLU A 50 11.89 -8.88 18.42
CA GLU A 50 13.06 -8.91 19.31
C GLU A 50 14.39 -9.07 18.54
N VAL A 51 14.33 -9.57 17.30
CA VAL A 51 15.50 -9.76 16.43
C VAL A 51 15.47 -8.79 15.26
N ARG A 52 14.30 -8.64 14.61
CA ARG A 52 14.11 -7.68 13.53
C ARG A 52 14.00 -6.31 14.16
N THR A 53 15.09 -5.57 14.29
CA THR A 53 15.07 -4.18 14.74
C THR A 53 15.05 -3.22 13.55
N ARG A 54 14.61 -1.98 13.78
CA ARG A 54 14.60 -0.93 12.74
C ARG A 54 16.01 -0.69 12.16
N GLU A 55 17.04 -0.80 12.98
CA GLU A 55 18.43 -0.53 12.60
C GLU A 55 19.06 -1.70 11.83
N ALA A 56 18.84 -2.94 12.29
CA ALA A 56 19.48 -4.12 11.72
C ALA A 56 18.74 -4.66 10.50
N PHE A 57 17.40 -4.65 10.54
CA PHE A 57 16.53 -5.23 9.51
C PHE A 57 15.32 -4.33 9.24
N PRO A 58 15.52 -3.09 8.75
CA PRO A 58 14.45 -2.08 8.65
C PRO A 58 13.23 -2.56 7.86
N ILE A 59 13.44 -3.27 6.76
CA ILE A 59 12.36 -3.73 5.87
C ILE A 59 11.55 -4.83 6.55
N ASP A 60 12.23 -5.85 7.10
CA ASP A 60 11.58 -6.95 7.82
C ASP A 60 10.88 -6.47 9.10
N TRP A 61 11.48 -5.53 9.83
CA TRP A 61 10.88 -4.90 11.00
C TRP A 61 9.58 -4.19 10.63
N ALA A 62 9.59 -3.33 9.60
CA ALA A 62 8.38 -2.62 9.17
C ALA A 62 7.29 -3.55 8.65
N MET A 63 7.66 -4.66 7.99
CA MET A 63 6.73 -5.71 7.60
C MET A 63 6.07 -6.36 8.81
N THR A 64 6.86 -6.78 9.80
CA THR A 64 6.35 -7.40 11.02
C THR A 64 5.50 -6.43 11.82
N GLN A 65 5.86 -5.15 11.91
CA GLN A 65 5.04 -4.12 12.55
C GLN A 65 3.67 -3.97 11.87
N ASN A 66 3.62 -3.91 10.54
CA ASN A 66 2.34 -3.84 9.84
C ASN A 66 1.47 -5.09 10.10
N ASN A 67 2.06 -6.29 10.14
CA ASN A 67 1.31 -7.51 10.41
C ASN A 67 0.80 -7.57 11.86
N LEU A 68 1.62 -7.12 12.80
CA LEU A 68 1.21 -6.96 14.19
C LEU A 68 0.04 -5.96 14.32
N GLY A 69 0.08 -4.85 13.58
CA GLY A 69 -1.04 -3.90 13.53
C GLY A 69 -2.33 -4.51 12.99
N ILE A 70 -2.24 -5.42 12.01
CA ILE A 70 -3.42 -6.15 11.49
C ILE A 70 -3.98 -7.07 12.57
N ALA A 71 -3.11 -7.80 13.27
CA ALA A 71 -3.52 -8.69 14.35
C ALA A 71 -4.20 -7.91 15.49
N TYR A 72 -3.63 -6.79 15.94
CA TYR A 72 -4.25 -5.93 16.94
C TYR A 72 -5.60 -5.36 16.51
N ARG A 73 -5.72 -4.85 15.27
CA ARG A 73 -7.00 -4.32 14.77
C ARG A 73 -8.11 -5.38 14.78
N ASN A 74 -7.74 -6.63 14.49
CA ASN A 74 -8.65 -7.77 14.44
C ASN A 74 -8.83 -8.49 15.80
N ARG A 75 -8.02 -8.15 16.80
CA ARG A 75 -8.01 -8.77 18.13
C ARG A 75 -9.39 -8.70 18.78
N ILE A 76 -9.81 -9.85 19.32
CA ILE A 76 -11.12 -10.05 19.95
C ILE A 76 -11.03 -9.82 21.46
N GLU A 77 -9.92 -10.21 22.08
CA GLU A 77 -9.69 -10.03 23.51
C GLU A 77 -9.24 -8.61 23.87
N GLY A 78 -9.43 -8.22 25.13
CA GLY A 78 -9.06 -6.91 25.64
C GLY A 78 -10.02 -5.79 25.24
N GLU A 79 -9.63 -4.55 25.56
CA GLU A 79 -10.44 -3.38 25.23
C GLU A 79 -10.26 -2.98 23.77
N LYS A 80 -11.38 -2.83 23.05
CA LYS A 80 -11.35 -2.52 21.62
C LYS A 80 -10.60 -1.22 21.30
N ALA A 81 -10.72 -0.20 22.17
CA ALA A 81 -10.02 1.07 22.00
C ALA A 81 -8.50 0.89 22.08
N GLN A 82 -8.00 0.19 23.12
CA GLN A 82 -6.58 -0.11 23.27
C GLN A 82 -6.04 -0.92 22.09
N ASN A 83 -6.78 -1.94 21.64
CA ASN A 83 -6.39 -2.75 20.48
C ASN A 83 -6.25 -1.89 19.20
N LEU A 84 -7.09 -0.87 19.03
CA LEU A 84 -6.99 0.05 17.89
C LEU A 84 -5.81 1.02 18.04
N GLU A 85 -5.53 1.51 19.25
CA GLU A 85 -4.34 2.34 19.54
C GLU A 85 -3.05 1.57 19.25
N ASP A 86 -2.95 0.33 19.70
CA ASP A 86 -1.79 -0.53 19.45
C ASP A 86 -1.62 -0.81 17.95
N ALA A 87 -2.73 -1.04 17.23
CA ALA A 87 -2.71 -1.21 15.78
C ALA A 87 -2.20 0.05 15.06
N ILE A 88 -2.72 1.22 15.43
CA ILE A 88 -2.32 2.52 14.88
C ILE A 88 -0.83 2.75 15.11
N ALA A 89 -0.34 2.51 16.33
CA ALA A 89 1.08 2.67 16.67
C ALA A 89 1.97 1.76 15.81
N CYS A 90 1.59 0.49 15.64
CA CYS A 90 2.33 -0.45 14.79
C CYS A 90 2.39 0.00 13.33
N TYR A 91 1.28 0.49 12.76
CA TYR A 91 1.27 1.00 11.38
C TYR A 91 2.11 2.27 11.23
N GLN A 92 2.07 3.19 12.20
CA GLN A 92 2.90 4.40 12.19
C GLN A 92 4.39 4.04 12.22
N LEU A 93 4.79 3.08 13.07
CA LEU A 93 6.16 2.55 13.10
C LEU A 93 6.56 1.95 11.75
N ALA A 94 5.70 1.16 11.12
CA ALA A 94 5.96 0.60 9.80
C ALA A 94 6.18 1.69 8.72
N LEU A 95 5.44 2.81 8.80
CA LEU A 95 5.56 3.95 7.89
C LEU A 95 6.86 4.76 8.05
N GLU A 96 7.61 4.57 9.13
CA GLU A 96 8.95 5.18 9.29
C GLU A 96 9.97 4.61 8.29
N VAL A 97 9.74 3.39 7.79
CA VAL A 97 10.59 2.72 6.79
C VAL A 97 9.87 2.64 5.45
N ARG A 98 8.60 2.20 5.47
CA ARG A 98 7.76 2.05 4.28
C ARG A 98 7.31 3.41 3.83
N THR A 99 8.17 4.15 3.14
CA THR A 99 7.85 5.46 2.55
C THR A 99 7.27 5.30 1.16
N ARG A 100 6.48 6.27 0.70
CA ARG A 100 5.92 6.28 -0.65
C ARG A 100 7.01 6.21 -1.74
N GLU A 101 8.15 6.83 -1.48
CA GLU A 101 9.24 6.93 -2.44
C GLU A 101 9.99 5.60 -2.60
N SER A 102 10.34 4.95 -1.48
CA SER A 102 11.14 3.72 -1.51
C SER A 102 10.28 2.48 -1.68
N PHE A 103 9.16 2.40 -0.96
CA PHE A 103 8.29 1.23 -0.89
C PHE A 103 6.83 1.62 -1.14
N PRO A 104 6.48 2.15 -2.33
CA PRO A 104 5.15 2.68 -2.61
C PRO A 104 4.03 1.65 -2.40
N ARG A 105 4.28 0.37 -2.72
CA ARG A 105 3.29 -0.71 -2.51
C ARG A 105 3.03 -0.97 -1.03
N ASP A 106 4.09 -1.13 -0.25
CA ASP A 106 3.99 -1.33 1.19
C ASP A 106 3.43 -0.09 1.91
N TYR A 107 3.82 1.11 1.47
CA TYR A 107 3.29 2.39 1.97
C TYR A 107 1.78 2.47 1.74
N LEU A 108 1.32 2.11 0.55
CA LEU A 108 -0.09 2.06 0.21
C LEU A 108 -0.85 1.07 1.10
N ASP A 109 -0.37 -0.16 1.23
CA ASP A 109 -1.02 -1.19 2.04
C ASP A 109 -1.09 -0.77 3.52
N THR A 110 0.00 -0.22 4.05
CA THR A 110 0.08 0.23 5.44
C THR A 110 -0.85 1.43 5.70
N ASN A 111 -0.90 2.41 4.80
CA ASN A 111 -1.82 3.55 4.93
C ASN A 111 -3.29 3.14 4.78
N ASN A 112 -3.60 2.17 3.93
CA ASN A 112 -4.95 1.64 3.82
C ASN A 112 -5.41 0.99 5.13
N ASN A 113 -4.54 0.18 5.74
CA ASN A 113 -4.81 -0.43 7.05
C ASN A 113 -4.94 0.62 8.16
N LEU A 114 -4.07 1.63 8.16
CA LEU A 114 -4.12 2.75 9.08
C LEU A 114 -5.41 3.57 8.93
N GLY A 115 -5.87 3.81 7.70
CA GLY A 115 -7.15 4.47 7.42
C GLY A 115 -8.32 3.72 8.04
N PHE A 116 -8.38 2.40 7.86
CA PHE A 116 -9.39 1.57 8.50
C PHE A 116 -9.27 1.51 10.02
N ALA A 117 -8.06 1.52 10.58
CA ALA A 117 -7.86 1.55 12.02
C ALA A 117 -8.38 2.87 12.63
N TYR A 118 -8.08 4.00 12.00
CA TYR A 118 -8.64 5.29 12.42
C TYR A 118 -10.15 5.38 12.23
N GLN A 119 -10.69 4.81 11.14
CA GLN A 119 -12.13 4.76 10.91
C GLN A 119 -12.85 3.94 12.00
N ASP A 120 -12.32 2.76 12.36
CA ASP A 120 -12.84 1.94 13.46
C ASP A 120 -12.74 2.68 14.81
N ALA A 121 -11.71 3.50 14.99
CA ALA A 121 -11.51 4.35 16.17
C ALA A 121 -12.32 5.66 16.13
N GLN A 122 -13.15 5.85 15.09
CA GLN A 122 -13.92 7.07 14.82
C GLN A 122 -13.09 8.36 14.71
N ASN A 123 -11.80 8.24 14.42
CA ASN A 123 -10.92 9.37 14.12
C ASN A 123 -10.93 9.67 12.61
N PHE A 124 -12.06 10.17 12.12
CA PHE A 124 -12.28 10.43 10.69
C PHE A 124 -11.28 11.41 10.05
N PRO A 125 -10.79 12.48 10.72
CA PRO A 125 -9.77 13.34 10.14
C PRO A 125 -8.45 12.64 9.83
N GLU A 126 -7.99 11.75 10.71
CA GLU A 126 -6.77 10.98 10.47
C GLU A 126 -7.00 9.82 9.49
N ALA A 127 -8.19 9.19 9.52
CA ALA A 127 -8.61 8.22 8.52
C ALA A 127 -8.56 8.81 7.11
N TYR A 128 -9.05 10.05 6.94
CA TYR A 128 -9.00 10.79 5.67
C TYR A 128 -7.56 10.93 5.19
N LYS A 129 -6.64 11.39 6.04
CA LYS A 129 -5.23 11.58 5.66
C LYS A 129 -4.58 10.27 5.22
N ALA A 130 -4.83 9.18 5.94
CA ALA A 130 -4.29 7.87 5.62
C ALA A 130 -4.86 7.32 4.29
N PHE A 131 -6.17 7.40 4.08
CA PHE A 131 -6.76 6.99 2.80
C PHE A 131 -6.31 7.88 1.64
N ASP A 132 -6.16 9.19 1.83
CA ASP A 132 -5.66 10.10 0.80
C ASP A 132 -4.22 9.76 0.41
N ALA A 133 -3.37 9.43 1.39
CA ALA A 133 -2.01 8.95 1.14
C ALA A 133 -2.00 7.63 0.35
N ALA A 134 -2.87 6.69 0.70
CA ALA A 134 -3.01 5.42 -0.03
C ALA A 134 -3.49 5.67 -1.48
N ILE A 135 -4.57 6.43 -1.68
CA ILE A 135 -5.16 6.72 -2.99
C ILE A 135 -4.19 7.48 -3.90
N LYS A 136 -3.48 8.49 -3.39
CA LYS A 136 -2.43 9.18 -4.16
C LYS A 136 -1.32 8.23 -4.61
N THR A 137 -1.05 7.20 -3.82
CA THR A 137 -0.06 6.17 -4.16
C THR A 137 -0.60 5.18 -5.19
N VAL A 138 -1.90 4.83 -5.14
CA VAL A 138 -2.59 4.08 -6.21
C VAL A 138 -2.39 4.79 -7.54
N GLU A 139 -2.72 6.08 -7.57
CA GLU A 139 -2.68 6.90 -8.78
C GLU A 139 -1.24 7.04 -9.31
N LEU A 140 -0.25 7.13 -8.41
CA LEU A 140 1.16 7.15 -8.77
C LEU A 140 1.62 5.82 -9.41
N LEU A 141 1.16 4.68 -8.87
CA LEU A 141 1.56 3.34 -9.30
C LEU A 141 0.77 2.80 -10.49
N ARG A 142 -0.30 3.48 -10.91
CA ARG A 142 -1.28 3.01 -11.89
C ARG A 142 -0.66 2.41 -13.16
N ASP A 143 0.34 3.07 -13.76
CA ASP A 143 0.99 2.57 -14.99
C ASP A 143 1.99 1.41 -14.76
N GLU A 144 2.55 1.31 -13.55
CA GLU A 144 3.51 0.24 -13.17
C GLU A 144 2.79 -1.11 -12.96
N ILE A 145 1.54 -1.06 -12.50
CA ILE A 145 0.70 -2.23 -12.22
C ILE A 145 0.23 -2.93 -13.49
N ILE A 146 -0.07 -2.13 -14.51
CA ILE A 146 -0.62 -2.60 -15.79
C ILE A 146 0.45 -3.36 -16.59
N SER A 147 1.72 -2.96 -16.46
CA SER A 147 2.81 -3.47 -17.30
C SER A 147 3.84 -4.35 -16.60
N GLY A 148 3.89 -4.36 -15.26
CA GLY A 148 4.94 -5.02 -14.49
C GLY A 148 4.60 -6.37 -13.84
N SER A 149 3.45 -6.99 -14.13
CA SER A 149 3.14 -8.32 -13.60
C SER A 149 2.43 -9.19 -14.62
N GLY A 150 3.13 -10.23 -15.08
CA GLY A 150 2.60 -11.30 -15.93
C GLY A 150 1.70 -12.29 -15.17
N VAL A 151 0.93 -11.83 -14.18
CA VAL A 151 -0.05 -12.67 -13.48
C VAL A 151 -1.32 -11.85 -13.31
N GLU A 152 -2.34 -12.16 -14.11
CA GLU A 152 -3.65 -11.50 -14.10
C GLU A 152 -4.29 -11.48 -12.70
N GLU A 153 -3.99 -12.50 -11.86
CA GLU A 153 -4.42 -12.60 -10.46
C GLU A 153 -3.87 -11.47 -9.56
N TYR A 154 -2.66 -10.97 -9.82
CA TYR A 154 -2.06 -9.87 -9.07
C TYR A 154 -2.77 -8.54 -9.37
N LYS A 155 -3.22 -8.35 -10.61
CA LYS A 155 -3.98 -7.16 -11.03
C LYS A 155 -5.37 -7.13 -10.37
N THR A 156 -6.07 -8.26 -10.34
CA THR A 156 -7.40 -8.37 -9.72
C THR A 156 -7.36 -8.08 -8.23
N LYS A 157 -6.45 -8.71 -7.48
CA LYS A 157 -6.31 -8.48 -6.03
C LYS A 157 -5.95 -7.03 -5.71
N LEU A 158 -5.18 -6.38 -6.57
CA LEU A 158 -4.78 -5.00 -6.38
C LEU A 158 -5.92 -4.02 -6.68
N ALA A 159 -6.69 -4.26 -7.74
CA ALA A 159 -7.90 -3.50 -8.04
C ALA A 159 -8.96 -3.62 -6.93
N GLU A 160 -9.16 -4.80 -6.35
CA GLU A 160 -10.05 -4.99 -5.20
C GLU A 160 -9.60 -4.17 -3.99
N LYS A 161 -8.30 -4.20 -3.67
CA LYS A 161 -7.73 -3.37 -2.59
C LYS A 161 -7.97 -1.88 -2.85
N TYR A 162 -7.82 -1.41 -4.08
CA TYR A 162 -8.04 0.00 -4.43
C TYR A 162 -9.48 0.41 -4.25
N ASN A 163 -10.42 -0.39 -4.76
CA ASN A 163 -11.84 -0.16 -4.58
C ASN A 163 -12.22 -0.10 -3.10
N ARG A 164 -11.56 -0.90 -2.26
CA ARG A 164 -11.73 -0.85 -0.81
C ARG A 164 -11.24 0.49 -0.23
N SER A 165 -10.08 0.99 -0.64
CA SER A 165 -9.56 2.30 -0.20
C SER A 165 -10.46 3.46 -0.61
N TYR A 166 -10.92 3.48 -1.87
CA TYR A 166 -11.84 4.52 -2.36
C TYR A 166 -13.17 4.48 -1.61
N ARG A 167 -13.71 3.29 -1.32
CA ARG A 167 -14.93 3.14 -0.51
C ARG A 167 -14.75 3.72 0.89
N GLY A 168 -13.67 3.34 1.59
CA GLY A 168 -13.36 3.87 2.93
C GLY A 168 -13.20 5.40 2.92
N MET A 169 -12.54 5.96 1.90
CA MET A 169 -12.44 7.40 1.73
C MET A 169 -13.81 8.08 1.57
N VAL A 170 -14.70 7.50 0.75
CA VAL A 170 -16.06 8.04 0.55
C VAL A 170 -16.84 8.05 1.86
N GLU A 171 -16.83 6.93 2.59
CA GLU A 171 -17.47 6.83 3.91
C GLU A 171 -16.94 7.90 4.88
N VAL A 172 -15.62 8.04 4.98
CA VAL A 172 -14.98 9.08 5.81
C VAL A 172 -15.35 10.49 5.35
N CYS A 173 -15.44 10.76 4.04
CA CYS A 173 -15.88 12.05 3.53
C CYS A 173 -17.32 12.35 3.95
N LEU A 174 -18.22 11.36 3.91
CA LEU A 174 -19.60 11.52 4.35
C LEU A 174 -19.68 11.84 5.86
N GLU A 175 -18.93 11.12 6.70
CA GLU A 175 -18.84 11.39 8.15
C GLU A 175 -18.27 12.79 8.45
N LEU A 176 -17.37 13.29 7.60
CA LEU A 176 -16.82 14.65 7.69
C LEU A 176 -17.69 15.72 7.00
N ASN A 177 -18.87 15.35 6.48
CA ASN A 177 -19.77 16.22 5.71
C ASN A 177 -19.11 16.87 4.47
N LYS A 178 -18.15 16.17 3.85
CA LYS A 178 -17.42 16.53 2.63
C LYS A 178 -18.04 15.88 1.39
N ILE A 179 -19.28 16.27 1.09
CA ILE A 179 -20.09 15.61 0.06
C ILE A 179 -19.50 15.76 -1.34
N THR A 180 -18.93 16.93 -1.67
CA THR A 180 -18.29 17.15 -2.99
C THR A 180 -17.10 16.21 -3.19
N GLU A 181 -16.24 16.10 -2.19
CA GLU A 181 -15.07 15.23 -2.22
C GLU A 181 -15.46 13.75 -2.28
N ALA A 182 -16.52 13.35 -1.56
CA ALA A 182 -17.07 12.00 -1.66
C ALA A 182 -17.44 11.65 -3.12
N ILE A 183 -18.15 12.55 -3.82
CA ILE A 183 -18.50 12.35 -5.24
C ILE A 183 -17.24 12.30 -6.11
N GLU A 184 -16.28 13.19 -5.87
CA GLU A 184 -15.02 13.21 -6.61
C GLU A 184 -14.27 11.87 -6.49
N TYR A 185 -14.15 11.30 -5.29
CA TYR A 185 -13.48 10.02 -5.09
C TYR A 185 -14.24 8.85 -5.72
N VAL A 186 -15.58 8.87 -5.73
CA VAL A 186 -16.39 7.90 -6.49
C VAL A 186 -16.06 7.98 -7.99
N GLU A 187 -16.03 9.17 -8.57
CA GLU A 187 -15.75 9.34 -10.00
C GLU A 187 -14.29 9.04 -10.35
N ARG A 188 -13.33 9.38 -9.49
CA ARG A 188 -11.90 9.05 -9.67
C ARG A 188 -11.65 7.53 -9.67
N SER A 189 -12.39 6.78 -8.86
CA SER A 189 -12.34 5.32 -8.87
C SER A 189 -12.80 4.76 -10.22
N LYS A 190 -13.90 5.27 -10.79
CA LYS A 190 -14.46 4.79 -12.07
C LYS A 190 -13.64 5.23 -13.29
N THR A 191 -13.33 6.53 -13.37
CA THR A 191 -12.60 7.13 -14.50
C THR A 191 -11.20 6.54 -14.63
N GLY A 192 -10.58 6.22 -13.49
CA GLY A 192 -9.36 5.45 -13.44
C GLY A 192 -9.40 4.16 -14.24
N ASN A 193 -10.33 3.25 -13.93
CA ASN A 193 -10.45 1.97 -14.61
C ASN A 193 -10.65 2.12 -16.13
N LEU A 194 -11.41 3.12 -16.56
CA LEU A 194 -11.65 3.38 -17.97
C LEU A 194 -10.39 3.88 -18.70
N VAL A 195 -9.63 4.78 -18.09
CA VAL A 195 -8.37 5.29 -18.65
C VAL A 195 -7.36 4.16 -18.82
N GLU A 196 -7.30 3.23 -17.86
CA GLU A 196 -6.41 2.06 -17.93
C GLU A 196 -6.73 1.18 -19.16
N GLU A 197 -8.00 0.90 -19.41
CA GLU A 197 -8.43 0.11 -20.58
C GLU A 197 -8.13 0.81 -21.91
N ILE A 198 -8.34 2.14 -21.96
CA ILE A 198 -8.05 2.96 -23.14
C ILE A 198 -6.54 2.96 -23.44
N LEU A 199 -5.70 3.21 -22.43
CA LEU A 199 -4.25 3.24 -22.59
C LEU A 199 -3.71 1.87 -23.00
N ARG A 200 -4.24 0.77 -22.43
CA ARG A 200 -3.81 -0.59 -22.80
C ARG A 200 -4.08 -0.91 -24.26
N ARG A 201 -5.22 -0.47 -24.80
CA ARG A 201 -5.64 -0.77 -26.18
C ARG A 201 -4.98 0.17 -27.20
N ASP A 202 -4.97 1.47 -26.90
CA ASP A 202 -4.81 2.52 -27.90
C ASP A 202 -3.61 3.46 -27.63
N LEU A 203 -2.65 3.10 -26.77
CA LEU A 203 -1.48 3.94 -26.45
C LEU A 203 -0.83 4.56 -27.71
N LYS A 204 -0.51 3.73 -28.70
CA LYS A 204 0.17 4.16 -29.94
C LYS A 204 -0.73 4.92 -30.91
N THR A 205 -2.03 4.92 -30.66
CA THR A 205 -3.04 5.66 -31.43
C THR A 205 -3.33 7.02 -30.79
N ILE A 206 -3.27 7.10 -29.46
CA ILE A 206 -3.54 8.32 -28.69
C ILE A 206 -2.32 9.24 -28.64
N PHE A 207 -1.13 8.68 -28.48
CA PHE A 207 0.11 9.44 -28.35
C PHE A 207 0.92 9.42 -29.64
N LEU A 208 1.63 10.52 -29.92
CA LEU A 208 2.64 10.57 -30.98
C LEU A 208 3.69 9.46 -30.75
N PRO A 209 4.28 8.86 -31.81
CA PRO A 209 5.23 7.75 -31.67
C PRO A 209 6.38 8.01 -30.69
N ASP A 210 6.96 9.22 -30.73
CA ASP A 210 8.05 9.61 -29.83
C ASP A 210 7.59 9.72 -28.36
N VAL A 211 6.35 10.18 -28.15
CA VAL A 211 5.74 10.31 -26.82
C VAL A 211 5.45 8.92 -26.25
N ALA A 212 4.83 8.03 -27.03
CA ALA A 212 4.58 6.65 -26.64
C ALA A 212 5.89 5.92 -26.26
N THR A 213 6.92 6.09 -27.09
CA THR A 213 8.26 5.52 -26.84
C THR A 213 8.86 6.04 -25.53
N LYS A 214 8.71 7.34 -25.25
CA LYS A 214 9.22 7.95 -24.01
C LYS A 214 8.47 7.46 -22.77
N LEU A 215 7.16 7.29 -22.87
CA LEU A 215 6.34 6.73 -21.79
C LEU A 215 6.73 5.27 -21.48
N GLU A 216 6.96 4.45 -22.51
CA GLU A 216 7.50 3.09 -22.37
C GLU A 216 8.88 3.09 -21.70
N GLU A 217 9.80 3.98 -22.12
CA GLU A 217 11.13 4.11 -21.53
C GLU A 217 11.08 4.49 -20.03
N TYR A 218 10.24 5.46 -19.65
CA TYR A 218 10.08 5.83 -18.24
C TYR A 218 9.53 4.68 -17.42
N ARG A 219 8.51 4.00 -17.95
CA ARG A 219 7.90 2.85 -17.28
C ARG A 219 8.91 1.75 -17.01
N ASP A 220 9.70 1.36 -18.00
CA ASP A 220 10.64 0.25 -17.87
C ASP A 220 11.78 0.60 -16.89
N LYS A 221 12.28 1.85 -16.93
CA LYS A 221 13.26 2.35 -15.94
C LYS A 221 12.70 2.36 -14.52
N ILE A 222 11.44 2.77 -14.37
CA ILE A 222 10.81 2.81 -13.05
C ILE A 222 10.63 1.40 -12.51
N ALA A 223 10.13 0.47 -13.32
CA ALA A 223 9.96 -0.93 -12.93
C ALA A 223 11.28 -1.57 -12.49
N ALA A 224 12.33 -1.43 -13.30
CA ALA A 224 13.64 -2.00 -13.00
C ALA A 224 14.26 -1.41 -11.72
N GLY A 225 14.19 -0.08 -11.54
CA GLY A 225 14.70 0.54 -10.32
C GLY A 225 13.88 0.18 -9.08
N GLN A 226 12.56 0.06 -9.21
CA GLN A 226 11.69 -0.33 -8.10
C GLN A 226 11.96 -1.77 -7.65
N GLU A 227 12.20 -2.68 -8.60
CA GLU A 227 12.60 -4.06 -8.31
C GLU A 227 13.94 -4.13 -7.55
N GLN A 228 14.92 -3.30 -7.93
CA GLN A 228 16.20 -3.22 -7.21
C GLN A 228 16.03 -2.79 -5.75
N ILE A 229 15.17 -1.79 -5.48
CA ILE A 229 14.88 -1.36 -4.11
C ILE A 229 14.18 -2.49 -3.33
N GLN A 230 13.18 -3.14 -3.93
CA GLN A 230 12.43 -4.21 -3.27
C GLN A 230 13.29 -5.43 -2.94
N GLN A 231 14.21 -5.80 -3.82
CA GLN A 231 15.10 -6.94 -3.61
C GLN A 231 16.33 -6.60 -2.75
N GLY A 232 16.42 -5.37 -2.23
CA GLY A 232 17.59 -4.93 -1.45
C GLY A 232 18.89 -4.90 -2.27
N LYS A 233 18.80 -4.86 -3.60
CA LYS A 233 19.94 -4.87 -4.54
C LYS A 233 20.41 -3.47 -4.92
N ALA A 234 19.74 -2.42 -4.44
CA ALA A 234 20.12 -1.04 -4.73
C ALA A 234 21.30 -0.60 -3.85
N ASP A 235 22.42 -0.22 -4.48
CA ASP A 235 23.62 0.31 -3.78
C ASP A 235 23.30 1.55 -2.93
N ASN A 236 22.41 2.40 -3.42
CA ASN A 236 21.89 3.55 -2.70
C ASN A 236 20.37 3.64 -2.86
N PRO A 237 19.59 2.95 -1.99
CA PRO A 237 18.14 2.89 -2.10
C PRO A 237 17.46 4.26 -2.03
N LYS A 238 18.00 5.19 -1.22
CA LYS A 238 17.45 6.54 -1.07
C LYS A 238 17.63 7.37 -2.34
N ALA A 239 18.83 7.36 -2.92
CA ALA A 239 19.08 8.08 -4.17
C ALA A 239 18.28 7.48 -5.34
N LEU A 240 18.18 6.16 -5.40
CA LEU A 240 17.37 5.48 -6.41
C LEU A 240 15.89 5.84 -6.25
N ALA A 241 15.34 5.81 -5.03
CA ALA A 241 13.96 6.22 -4.76
C ALA A 241 13.65 7.65 -5.22
N GLN A 242 14.59 8.59 -4.98
CA GLN A 242 14.45 9.97 -5.45
C GLN A 242 14.45 10.06 -6.98
N ARG A 243 15.33 9.33 -7.67
CA ARG A 243 15.34 9.26 -9.13
C ARG A 243 14.06 8.67 -9.69
N LEU A 244 13.53 7.61 -9.06
CA LEU A 244 12.26 7.00 -9.45
C LEU A 244 11.10 7.98 -9.33
N LYS A 245 11.09 8.82 -8.28
CA LYS A 245 10.12 9.89 -8.10
C LYS A 245 10.15 10.90 -9.26
N GLU A 246 11.33 11.33 -9.68
CA GLU A 246 11.48 12.25 -10.81
C GLU A 246 10.99 11.63 -12.12
N LEU A 247 11.33 10.36 -12.38
CA LEU A 247 10.83 9.64 -13.55
C LEU A 247 9.31 9.54 -13.57
N ARG A 248 8.67 9.26 -12.42
CA ARG A 248 7.21 9.23 -12.27
C ARG A 248 6.59 10.61 -12.55
N GLN A 249 7.20 11.69 -12.05
CA GLN A 249 6.72 13.05 -12.31
C GLN A 249 6.80 13.40 -13.80
N HIS A 250 7.91 13.08 -14.46
CA HIS A 250 8.05 13.31 -15.91
C HIS A 250 7.08 12.46 -16.73
N ARG A 251 6.86 11.20 -16.35
CA ARG A 251 5.86 10.33 -16.98
C ARG A 251 4.45 10.92 -16.86
N ASN A 252 4.02 11.27 -15.65
CA ASN A 252 2.69 11.81 -15.40
C ASN A 252 2.47 13.14 -16.12
N TYR A 253 3.45 14.06 -16.08
CA TYR A 253 3.37 15.32 -16.82
C TYR A 253 3.19 15.10 -18.33
N LEU A 254 3.95 14.17 -18.92
CA LEU A 254 3.85 13.88 -20.34
C LEU A 254 2.51 13.25 -20.71
N GLN A 255 1.94 12.42 -19.84
CA GLN A 255 0.63 11.80 -20.05
C GLN A 255 -0.52 12.82 -19.92
N ASP A 256 -0.51 13.64 -18.88
CA ASP A 256 -1.54 14.64 -18.59
C ASP A 256 -1.67 15.70 -19.70
N GLN A 257 -0.60 15.95 -20.47
CA GLN A 257 -0.64 16.86 -21.62
C GLN A 257 -1.57 16.41 -22.74
N TYR A 258 -1.79 15.10 -22.89
CA TYR A 258 -2.60 14.53 -23.96
C TYR A 258 -3.91 13.93 -23.45
N LEU A 259 -3.92 13.46 -22.19
CA LEU A 259 -5.07 12.78 -21.60
C LEU A 259 -5.21 13.17 -20.11
N PRO A 260 -5.78 14.35 -19.79
CA PRO A 260 -5.93 14.85 -18.42
C PRO A 260 -7.09 14.16 -17.70
N ILE A 261 -7.02 12.83 -17.57
CA ILE A 261 -8.09 12.00 -17.00
C ILE A 261 -7.46 11.14 -15.89
N GLY A 262 -7.82 11.39 -14.64
CA GLY A 262 -7.22 10.72 -13.47
C GLY A 262 -7.17 11.59 -12.22
N SER A 263 -5.99 11.70 -11.59
CA SER A 263 -5.76 12.46 -10.34
C SER A 263 -6.04 13.97 -10.45
N SER A 264 -6.13 14.48 -11.68
CA SER A 264 -6.44 15.88 -12.02
C SER A 264 -7.93 16.16 -12.21
N PHE A 265 -8.80 15.14 -12.16
CA PHE A 265 -10.25 15.30 -12.25
C PHE A 265 -10.78 16.16 -11.11
N LYS A 266 -11.55 17.20 -11.43
CA LYS A 266 -12.19 18.09 -10.45
C LYS A 266 -13.68 18.21 -10.74
N PHE A 267 -14.51 17.71 -9.84
CA PHE A 267 -15.97 17.73 -10.02
C PHE A 267 -16.53 19.16 -10.17
N GLU A 268 -15.97 20.14 -9.46
CA GLU A 268 -16.42 21.54 -9.49
C GLU A 268 -16.35 22.18 -10.89
N GLN A 269 -15.52 21.67 -11.82
CA GLN A 269 -15.49 22.15 -13.20
C GLN A 269 -16.78 21.81 -13.98
N PHE A 270 -17.54 20.82 -13.54
CA PHE A 270 -18.79 20.37 -14.17
C PHE A 270 -20.03 20.96 -13.49
N LYS A 271 -19.90 21.43 -12.25
CA LYS A 271 -20.99 22.03 -11.47
C LYS A 271 -21.48 23.35 -12.06
N ASN A 272 -20.59 24.09 -12.74
CA ASN A 272 -20.96 25.33 -13.43
C ASN A 272 -21.82 25.13 -14.69
N ASN A 273 -22.05 23.87 -15.11
CA ASN A 273 -22.79 23.51 -16.32
C ASN A 273 -24.06 22.69 -16.03
N LEU A 274 -24.46 22.56 -14.75
CA LEU A 274 -25.71 21.92 -14.29
C LEU A 274 -26.63 22.99 -13.68
#